data_AF-L1IU26-F1
#
_entry.id   AF-L1IU26-F1
#
_cell.length_a   1.000
_cell.length_b   1.000
_cell.length_c   1.000
_cell.angle_alpha   90.00
_cell.angle_beta   90.00
_cell.angle_gamma   90.00
#
_symmetry.space_group_name_H-M   'P 1'
#
loop_
_entity.id
_entity.type
_entity.pdbx_description
1 polymer ?
#
loop_
_entity_poly.entity_id
_entity_poly.type
_entity_poly.pdbx_seq_one_letter_code
_entity_poly.pdbx_strand_id
1 'polypeptide(L)'
;MSSVSNGLMCHFEEQPLTRTRGQLEAKHVPLLAAVLGVSSILVPVLSHIAQGKQPPYPTISMTAYMPGSFEYFVFASGLCTTASLLILTAIIVRWRLGVSGYLAFISHTAANIAALGLAVTSVVPLQPNIMDVLALPRAERKMTTQSNIHSWAANIFFLSSLVHAVSMTVMLLQYKSRKDPVVSDTSMRVKALTTFLSFFFIASPLLLFMYPRIIKGSRVTVVALNQYGAIMCLLSFYATYYVDLKGYQVCLKPSSSAAAASKASGHKEQNEDKED
;
A
#
# COMPACT_ATOMS: atom_id res chain seq x y z
N MET A 1 -36.31 16.20 -24.24
CA MET A 1 -36.11 15.65 -22.89
C MET A 1 -34.70 15.99 -22.44
N SER A 2 -34.56 17.10 -21.72
CA SER A 2 -33.30 17.64 -21.23
C SER A 2 -33.06 17.11 -19.82
N SER A 3 -32.07 16.22 -19.65
CA SER A 3 -31.63 15.74 -18.34
C SER A 3 -30.81 16.83 -17.66
N VAL A 4 -31.40 17.49 -16.66
CA VAL A 4 -30.69 18.40 -15.76
C VAL A 4 -30.01 17.54 -14.70
N SER A 5 -28.71 17.30 -14.88
CA SER A 5 -27.84 16.73 -13.85
C SER A 5 -27.64 17.79 -12.77
N ASN A 6 -28.35 17.62 -11.63
CA ASN A 6 -28.07 18.36 -10.40
C ASN A 6 -26.71 17.90 -9.85
N GLY A 7 -25.64 18.46 -10.42
CA GLY A 7 -24.30 18.36 -9.87
C GLY A 7 -24.31 19.00 -8.49
N LEU A 8 -24.04 18.19 -7.48
CA LEU A 8 -23.77 18.62 -6.10
C LEU A 8 -22.60 19.61 -6.12
N MET A 9 -22.88 20.90 -6.26
CA MET A 9 -21.87 21.95 -6.12
C MET A 9 -21.53 22.07 -4.64
N CYS A 10 -20.46 21.40 -4.22
CA CYS A 10 -19.79 21.74 -2.97
C CYS A 10 -19.25 23.17 -3.11
N HIS A 11 -19.82 24.10 -2.34
CA HIS A 11 -19.24 25.43 -2.17
C HIS A 11 -17.86 25.30 -1.52
N PHE A 12 -16.83 25.72 -2.23
CA PHE A 12 -15.47 25.84 -1.71
C PHE A 12 -15.29 27.23 -1.14
N GLU A 13 -15.30 27.33 0.18
CA GLU A 13 -14.92 28.54 0.89
C GLU A 13 -13.41 28.47 1.15
N GLU A 14 -12.63 29.30 0.46
CA GLU A 14 -11.21 29.54 0.78
C GLU A 14 -11.13 30.28 2.11
N GLN A 15 -11.16 29.55 3.22
CA GLN A 15 -10.92 30.15 4.52
C GLN A 15 -9.41 30.31 4.78
N PRO A 16 -8.97 31.49 5.27
CA PRO A 16 -7.57 31.70 5.68
C PRO A 16 -7.22 30.75 6.82
N LEU A 17 -6.16 29.98 6.60
CA LEU A 17 -5.74 28.86 7.43
C LEU A 17 -5.17 29.35 8.77
N THR A 18 -5.99 29.35 9.81
CA THR A 18 -5.50 29.38 11.19
C THR A 18 -4.76 28.08 11.44
N ARG A 19 -3.44 28.18 11.57
CA ARG A 19 -2.50 27.07 11.74
C ARG A 19 -2.74 26.36 13.07
N THR A 20 -3.66 25.40 13.11
CA THR A 20 -3.86 24.52 14.27
C THR A 20 -2.69 23.54 14.36
N ARG A 21 -1.86 23.71 15.40
CA ARG A 21 -0.79 22.75 15.76
C ARG A 21 -1.42 21.35 15.89
N GLY A 22 -0.96 20.39 15.11
CA GLY A 22 -1.29 18.96 15.28
C GLY A 22 -2.02 18.26 14.12
N GLN A 23 -2.34 18.91 13.01
CA GLN A 23 -2.93 18.21 11.85
C GLN A 23 -1.84 17.55 11.00
N LEU A 24 -1.85 16.21 10.92
CA LEU A 24 -1.08 15.48 9.93
C LEU A 24 -1.64 15.84 8.55
N GLU A 25 -0.87 16.59 7.76
CA GLU A 25 -1.29 16.92 6.40
C GLU A 25 -1.39 15.64 5.58
N ALA A 26 -2.50 15.46 4.85
CA ALA A 26 -2.82 14.19 4.17
C ALA A 26 -1.75 13.78 3.13
N LYS A 27 -0.93 14.74 2.67
CA LYS A 27 0.23 14.47 1.81
C LYS A 27 1.24 13.52 2.43
N HIS A 28 1.37 13.45 3.76
CA HIS A 28 2.33 12.57 4.45
C HIS A 28 1.88 11.11 4.54
N VAL A 29 0.60 10.82 4.31
CA VAL A 29 0.05 9.46 4.42
C VAL A 29 0.77 8.44 3.52
N PRO A 30 1.03 8.71 2.23
CA PRO A 30 1.73 7.77 1.36
C PRO A 30 3.20 7.58 1.74
N LEU A 31 3.86 8.64 2.23
CA LEU A 31 5.23 8.56 2.73
C LEU A 31 5.30 7.69 3.99
N LEU A 32 4.36 7.87 4.91
CA LEU A 32 4.25 7.06 6.12
C LEU A 32 4.00 5.58 5.77
N ALA A 33 3.12 5.31 4.80
CA ALA A 33 2.89 3.94 4.31
C ALA A 33 4.17 3.31 3.77
N ALA A 34 4.94 4.05 2.97
CA ALA A 34 6.20 3.55 2.42
C ALA A 34 7.25 3.30 3.51
N VAL A 35 7.45 4.24 4.44
CA VAL A 35 8.40 4.11 5.54
C VAL A 35 8.04 2.93 6.43
N LEU A 36 6.77 2.83 6.86
CA LEU A 36 6.31 1.71 7.67
C LEU A 36 6.45 0.38 6.94
N GLY A 37 6.09 0.31 5.66
CA GLY A 37 6.24 -0.90 4.85
C GLY A 37 7.71 -1.35 4.76
N VAL A 38 8.63 -0.42 4.48
CA VAL A 38 10.07 -0.70 4.42
C VAL A 38 10.58 -1.14 5.79
N SER A 39 10.24 -0.44 6.87
CA SER A 39 10.67 -0.78 8.23
C SER A 39 10.14 -2.14 8.69
N SER A 40 8.89 -2.48 8.35
CA SER A 40 8.26 -3.76 8.70
C SER A 40 8.95 -4.96 8.06
N ILE A 41 9.68 -4.73 6.97
CA ILE A 41 10.43 -5.76 6.24
C ILE A 41 11.90 -5.74 6.67
N LEU A 42 12.54 -4.57 6.74
CA LEU A 42 13.96 -4.46 7.03
C LEU A 42 14.29 -4.75 8.50
N VAL A 43 13.48 -4.28 9.46
CA VAL A 43 13.78 -4.45 10.88
C VAL A 43 13.88 -5.94 11.27
N PRO A 44 12.91 -6.80 10.89
CA PRO A 44 13.02 -8.23 11.17
C PRO A 44 14.22 -8.90 10.48
N VAL A 45 14.50 -8.55 9.22
CA VAL A 45 15.64 -9.09 8.46
C VAL A 45 16.96 -8.72 9.12
N LEU A 46 17.15 -7.44 9.47
CA LEU A 46 18.36 -6.95 10.14
C LEU A 46 18.52 -7.57 11.54
N SER A 47 17.43 -7.74 12.29
CA SER A 47 17.44 -8.44 13.60
C SER A 47 17.99 -9.87 13.45
N HIS A 48 17.52 -10.63 12.46
CA HIS A 48 18.00 -11.99 12.20
C HIS A 48 19.47 -12.04 11.79
N ILE A 49 19.91 -11.10 10.94
CA ILE A 49 21.31 -10.98 10.54
C ILE A 49 22.20 -10.72 11.76
N ALA A 50 21.80 -9.79 12.63
CA ALA A 50 22.54 -9.43 13.84
C ALA A 50 22.62 -10.60 14.84
N GLN A 51 21.58 -11.44 14.90
CA GLN A 51 21.54 -12.63 15.77
C GLN A 51 22.22 -13.87 15.16
N GLY A 52 22.76 -13.78 13.93
CA GLY A 52 23.31 -14.94 13.21
C GLY A 52 22.27 -16.00 12.83
N LYS A 53 20.98 -15.69 12.97
CA LYS A 53 19.84 -16.58 12.67
C LYS A 53 19.36 -16.39 11.23
N GLN A 54 20.29 -16.30 10.27
CA GLN A 54 19.90 -16.15 8.88
C GLN A 54 19.21 -17.43 8.40
N PRO A 55 17.91 -17.40 8.05
CA PRO A 55 17.35 -18.50 7.30
C PRO A 55 18.12 -18.58 5.97
N PRO A 56 18.37 -19.79 5.44
CA PRO A 56 19.05 -19.95 4.15
C PRO A 56 18.32 -19.19 3.02
N TYR A 57 17.02 -18.91 3.21
CA TYR A 57 16.18 -18.15 2.30
C TYR A 57 15.23 -17.23 3.10
N PRO A 58 15.52 -15.93 3.24
CA PRO A 58 14.58 -15.02 3.89
C PRO A 58 13.32 -14.93 3.02
N THR A 59 12.18 -15.39 3.54
CA THR A 59 10.88 -15.24 2.88
C THR A 59 10.11 -14.11 3.53
N ILE A 60 9.31 -13.40 2.73
CA ILE A 60 8.43 -12.35 3.24
C ILE A 60 7.17 -13.02 3.80
N SER A 61 7.31 -13.64 4.96
CA SER A 61 6.24 -14.36 5.64
C SER A 61 6.38 -14.22 7.15
N MET A 62 5.25 -14.16 7.85
CA MET A 62 5.19 -14.21 9.31
C MET A 62 5.84 -15.47 9.89
N THR A 63 5.88 -16.57 9.15
CA THR A 63 6.50 -17.82 9.61
C THR A 63 8.01 -17.87 9.54
N ALA A 64 8.62 -16.83 8.96
CA ALA A 64 10.06 -16.60 9.15
C ALA A 64 10.39 -16.19 10.60
N TYR A 65 9.38 -15.82 11.40
CA TYR A 65 9.52 -15.33 12.77
C TYR A 65 8.81 -16.25 13.77
N MET A 66 9.34 -16.36 14.98
CA MET A 66 8.66 -17.12 16.05
C MET A 66 7.32 -16.46 16.37
N PRO A 67 6.21 -17.22 16.45
CA PRO A 67 4.94 -16.68 16.91
C PRO A 67 5.10 -15.99 18.26
N GLY A 68 4.60 -14.75 18.36
CA GLY A 68 4.71 -13.94 19.59
C GLY A 68 6.06 -13.24 19.78
N SER A 69 7.03 -13.37 18.86
CA SER A 69 8.26 -12.57 18.91
C SER A 69 8.00 -11.11 18.53
N PHE A 70 8.91 -10.21 18.92
CA PHE A 70 8.83 -8.80 18.55
C PHE A 70 8.81 -8.63 17.02
N GLU A 71 9.65 -9.37 16.29
CA GLU A 71 9.71 -9.36 14.83
C GLU A 71 8.38 -9.78 14.19
N TYR A 72 7.71 -10.78 14.77
CA TYR A 72 6.39 -11.24 14.34
C TYR A 72 5.34 -10.13 14.45
N PHE A 73 5.30 -9.43 15.58
CA PHE A 73 4.37 -8.32 15.77
C PHE A 73 4.68 -7.15 14.84
N VAL A 74 5.94 -6.72 14.74
CA VAL A 74 6.37 -5.63 13.85
C VAL A 74 6.00 -5.92 12.40
N PHE A 75 6.23 -7.15 11.93
CA PHE A 75 5.89 -7.55 10.58
C PHE A 75 4.37 -7.53 10.33
N ALA A 76 3.59 -8.17 11.20
CA ALA A 76 2.14 -8.29 11.01
C ALA A 76 1.42 -6.94 11.15
N SER A 77 1.66 -6.22 12.26
CA SER A 77 1.01 -4.93 12.51
C SER A 77 1.48 -3.88 11.50
N GLY A 78 2.76 -3.90 11.15
CA GLY A 78 3.36 -2.96 10.22
C GLY A 78 2.85 -3.12 8.79
N LEU A 79 2.71 -4.35 8.28
CA LEU A 79 2.13 -4.60 6.96
C LEU A 79 0.61 -4.35 6.92
N CYS A 80 -0.15 -4.72 7.96
CA CYS A 80 -1.56 -4.35 8.08
C CYS A 80 -1.75 -2.83 8.06
N THR A 81 -0.95 -2.11 8.84
CA THR A 81 -0.98 -0.63 8.88
C THR A 81 -0.62 -0.05 7.52
N THR A 82 0.40 -0.62 6.86
CA THR A 82 0.78 -0.23 5.49
C THR A 82 -0.40 -0.41 4.54
N ALA A 83 -1.07 -1.57 4.55
CA ALA A 83 -2.26 -1.83 3.73
C ALA A 83 -3.37 -0.79 3.97
N SER A 84 -3.67 -0.48 5.23
CA SER A 84 -4.66 0.57 5.57
C SER A 84 -4.27 1.94 5.04
N LEU A 85 -2.99 2.33 5.15
CA LEU A 85 -2.50 3.60 4.65
C LEU A 85 -2.48 3.64 3.11
N LEU A 86 -2.30 2.51 2.43
CA LEU A 86 -2.43 2.42 0.97
C LEU A 86 -3.89 2.61 0.52
N ILE A 87 -4.87 2.02 1.23
CA ILE A 87 -6.30 2.28 0.97
C ILE A 87 -6.61 3.76 1.17
N LEU A 88 -6.15 4.34 2.28
CA LEU A 88 -6.36 5.76 2.56
C LEU A 88 -5.70 6.65 1.50
N THR A 89 -4.50 6.30 1.05
CA THR A 89 -3.81 6.97 -0.07
C THR A 89 -4.66 6.92 -1.33
N ALA A 90 -5.21 5.76 -1.69
CA ALA A 90 -6.06 5.62 -2.87
C ALA A 90 -7.32 6.50 -2.79
N ILE A 91 -7.93 6.61 -1.61
CA ILE A 91 -9.09 7.48 -1.35
C ILE A 91 -8.69 8.95 -1.51
N ILE A 92 -7.59 9.38 -0.88
CA ILE A 92 -7.10 10.76 -0.94
C ILE A 92 -6.79 11.15 -2.39
N VAL A 93 -6.05 10.31 -3.11
CA VAL A 93 -5.66 10.54 -4.51
C VAL A 93 -6.89 10.62 -5.41
N ARG A 94 -7.86 9.70 -5.25
CA ARG A 94 -9.13 9.74 -6.01
C ARG A 94 -9.87 11.04 -5.82
N TRP A 95 -10.03 11.45 -4.55
CA TRP A 95 -10.76 12.66 -4.20
C TRP A 95 -10.04 13.92 -4.71
N ARG A 96 -8.71 13.97 -4.61
CA ARG A 96 -7.92 15.17 -4.92
C ARG A 96 -7.64 15.40 -6.38
N LEU A 97 -7.29 14.34 -7.09
CA LEU A 97 -6.97 14.46 -8.50
C LEU A 97 -8.25 14.57 -9.35
N GLY A 98 -9.45 14.44 -8.73
CA GLY A 98 -10.74 14.56 -9.42
C GLY A 98 -10.86 13.61 -10.60
N VAL A 99 -10.10 12.51 -10.59
CA VAL A 99 -9.86 11.74 -11.80
C VAL A 99 -11.10 10.94 -12.13
N SER A 100 -11.79 11.37 -13.17
CA SER A 100 -12.91 10.66 -13.75
C SER A 100 -12.46 9.91 -14.99
N GLY A 101 -12.80 8.63 -15.09
CA GLY A 101 -12.54 7.84 -16.29
C GLY A 101 -12.27 6.38 -16.01
N TYR A 102 -12.24 5.58 -17.07
CA TYR A 102 -12.06 4.14 -16.99
C TYR A 102 -10.72 3.74 -16.38
N LEU A 103 -9.62 4.41 -16.77
CA LEU A 103 -8.29 4.17 -16.20
C LEU A 103 -8.20 4.51 -14.72
N ALA A 104 -8.85 5.60 -14.29
CA ALA A 104 -8.95 5.99 -12.89
C ALA A 104 -9.67 4.91 -12.07
N PHE A 105 -10.81 4.45 -12.58
CA PHE A 105 -11.60 3.39 -11.96
C PHE A 105 -10.82 2.09 -11.82
N ILE A 106 -10.14 1.64 -12.89
CA ILE A 106 -9.27 0.46 -12.85
C ILE A 106 -8.16 0.65 -11.81
N SER A 107 -7.46 1.79 -11.87
CA SER A 107 -6.34 2.09 -10.97
C SER A 107 -6.75 2.04 -9.50
N HIS A 108 -7.86 2.69 -9.13
CA HIS A 108 -8.35 2.71 -7.75
C HIS A 108 -8.85 1.35 -7.29
N THR A 109 -9.57 0.63 -8.14
CA THR A 109 -10.07 -0.71 -7.82
C THR A 109 -8.90 -1.67 -7.61
N ALA A 110 -7.91 -1.63 -8.50
CA ALA A 110 -6.70 -2.44 -8.41
C ALA A 110 -5.88 -2.10 -7.14
N ALA A 111 -5.75 -0.83 -6.77
CA ALA A 111 -5.09 -0.44 -5.52
C ALA A 111 -5.78 -1.02 -4.27
N ASN A 112 -7.11 -0.96 -4.22
CA ASN A 112 -7.88 -1.50 -3.10
C ASN A 112 -7.77 -3.03 -3.02
N ILE A 113 -7.90 -3.73 -4.15
CA ILE A 113 -7.72 -5.19 -4.21
C ILE A 113 -6.31 -5.57 -3.79
N ALA A 114 -5.30 -4.80 -4.22
CA ALA A 114 -3.92 -5.02 -3.80
C ALA A 114 -3.77 -4.90 -2.28
N ALA A 115 -4.30 -3.82 -1.68
CA ALA A 115 -4.22 -3.62 -0.25
C ALA A 115 -4.92 -4.74 0.55
N LEU A 116 -6.06 -5.25 0.06
CA LEU A 116 -6.71 -6.43 0.66
C LEU A 116 -5.84 -7.68 0.57
N GLY A 117 -5.20 -7.93 -0.59
CA GLY A 117 -4.24 -9.01 -0.75
C GLY A 117 -3.08 -8.91 0.25
N LEU A 118 -2.53 -7.70 0.43
CA LEU A 118 -1.46 -7.43 1.41
C LEU A 118 -1.91 -7.67 2.85
N ALA A 119 -3.14 -7.26 3.20
CA ALA A 119 -3.70 -7.50 4.52
C ALA A 119 -3.92 -8.99 4.81
N VAL A 120 -4.30 -9.78 3.80
CA VAL A 120 -4.44 -11.23 3.96
C VAL A 120 -3.08 -11.90 4.10
N THR A 121 -2.07 -11.51 3.31
CA THR A 121 -0.72 -12.08 3.45
C THR A 121 -0.04 -11.71 4.76
N SER A 122 -0.42 -10.59 5.38
CA SER A 122 0.08 -10.16 6.69
C SER A 122 -0.62 -10.79 7.88
N VAL A 123 -1.66 -11.61 7.68
CA VAL A 123 -2.35 -12.33 8.78
C VAL A 123 -2.40 -13.83 8.58
N VAL A 124 -2.39 -14.30 7.33
CA VAL A 124 -2.37 -15.73 6.99
C VAL A 124 -0.91 -16.17 6.87
N PRO A 125 -0.38 -17.02 7.78
CA PRO A 125 1.02 -17.41 7.71
C PRO A 125 1.30 -18.37 6.53
N LEU A 126 2.46 -18.27 5.91
CA LEU A 126 2.93 -19.27 4.93
C LEU A 126 3.53 -20.47 5.66
N GLN A 127 3.51 -21.71 5.14
CA GLN A 127 4.18 -22.81 5.86
C GLN A 127 5.69 -22.54 6.05
N PRO A 128 6.29 -22.84 7.21
CA PRO A 128 7.68 -22.46 7.52
C PRO A 128 8.71 -23.01 6.53
N ASN A 129 8.47 -24.19 5.99
CA ASN A 129 9.33 -24.88 5.01
C ASN A 129 8.86 -24.68 3.56
N ILE A 130 8.13 -23.60 3.25
CA ILE A 130 7.56 -23.36 1.92
C ILE A 130 8.62 -23.40 0.82
N MET A 131 9.82 -22.91 1.08
CA MET A 131 10.90 -22.88 0.11
C MET A 131 11.37 -24.28 -0.27
N ASP A 132 11.46 -25.19 0.69
CA ASP A 132 11.79 -26.59 0.45
C ASP A 132 10.66 -27.28 -0.32
N VAL A 133 9.40 -26.99 0.05
CA VAL A 133 8.23 -27.53 -0.66
C VAL A 133 8.16 -27.02 -2.10
N LEU A 134 8.54 -25.77 -2.36
CA LEU A 134 8.58 -25.20 -3.72
C LEU A 134 9.75 -25.73 -4.54
N ALA A 135 10.83 -26.18 -3.91
CA ALA A 135 11.96 -26.82 -4.57
C ALA A 135 11.61 -28.23 -5.09
N LEU A 136 10.65 -28.92 -4.47
CA LEU A 136 10.19 -30.24 -4.90
C LEU A 136 9.52 -30.23 -6.30
N PRO A 137 9.55 -31.36 -7.03
CA PRO A 137 8.76 -31.55 -8.25
C PRO A 137 7.28 -31.29 -8.01
N ARG A 138 6.56 -30.73 -9.00
CA ARG A 138 5.16 -30.30 -8.84
C ARG A 138 4.24 -31.40 -8.31
N ALA A 139 4.46 -32.66 -8.69
CA ALA A 139 3.67 -33.81 -8.25
C ALA A 139 3.83 -34.13 -6.74
N GLU A 140 4.93 -33.70 -6.13
CA GLU A 140 5.28 -34.01 -4.73
C GLU A 140 5.02 -32.83 -3.78
N ARG A 141 4.60 -31.68 -4.31
CA ARG A 141 4.35 -30.46 -3.52
C ARG A 141 3.10 -30.62 -2.67
N LYS A 142 3.28 -30.91 -1.39
CA LYS A 142 2.21 -30.89 -0.40
C LYS A 142 2.12 -29.50 0.24
N MET A 143 1.23 -28.66 -0.30
CA MET A 143 0.94 -27.36 0.28
C MET A 143 -0.27 -27.44 1.22
N THR A 144 -0.11 -26.86 2.41
CA THR A 144 -1.23 -26.65 3.33
C THR A 144 -2.26 -25.67 2.76
N THR A 145 -3.54 -25.81 3.12
CA THR A 145 -4.61 -24.87 2.72
C THR A 145 -4.27 -23.42 3.07
N GLN A 146 -3.70 -23.21 4.26
CA GLN A 146 -3.25 -21.89 4.72
C GLN A 146 -2.18 -21.28 3.79
N SER A 147 -1.18 -22.09 3.38
CA SER A 147 -0.14 -21.64 2.44
C SER A 147 -0.69 -21.35 1.05
N ASN A 148 -1.70 -22.11 0.61
CA ASN A 148 -2.41 -21.82 -0.63
C ASN A 148 -3.12 -20.46 -0.54
N ILE A 149 -3.84 -20.19 0.56
CA ILE A 149 -4.52 -18.89 0.78
C ILE A 149 -3.51 -17.74 0.77
N HIS A 150 -2.40 -17.84 1.52
CA HIS A 150 -1.35 -16.84 1.51
C HIS A 150 -0.78 -16.62 0.10
N SER A 151 -0.46 -17.70 -0.62
CA SER A 151 0.13 -17.60 -1.97
C SER A 151 -0.83 -16.95 -2.97
N TRP A 152 -2.12 -17.28 -2.89
CA TRP A 152 -3.17 -16.63 -3.70
C TRP A 152 -3.31 -15.15 -3.36
N ALA A 153 -3.34 -14.80 -2.08
CA ALA A 153 -3.39 -13.41 -1.63
C ALA A 153 -2.17 -12.61 -2.08
N ALA A 154 -0.96 -13.19 -2.03
CA ALA A 154 0.26 -12.58 -2.52
C ALA A 154 0.20 -12.32 -4.03
N ASN A 155 -0.28 -13.30 -4.81
CA ASN A 155 -0.47 -13.14 -6.25
C ASN A 155 -1.47 -12.02 -6.58
N ILE A 156 -2.59 -11.98 -5.88
CA ILE A 156 -3.59 -10.89 -6.01
C ILE A 156 -2.93 -9.55 -5.70
N PHE A 157 -2.20 -9.45 -4.58
CA PHE A 157 -1.48 -8.24 -4.21
C PHE A 157 -0.52 -7.77 -5.32
N PHE A 158 0.38 -8.63 -5.79
CA PHE A 158 1.37 -8.25 -6.79
C PHE A 158 0.74 -7.89 -8.13
N LEU A 159 -0.20 -8.71 -8.65
CA LEU A 159 -0.84 -8.46 -9.93
C LEU A 159 -1.70 -7.20 -9.91
N SER A 160 -2.52 -7.01 -8.87
CA SER A 160 -3.34 -5.81 -8.73
C SER A 160 -2.49 -4.56 -8.49
N SER A 161 -1.38 -4.66 -7.76
CA SER A 161 -0.42 -3.55 -7.60
C SER A 161 0.23 -3.16 -8.93
N LEU A 162 0.57 -4.15 -9.77
CA LEU A 162 1.11 -3.89 -11.11
C LEU A 162 0.07 -3.23 -12.01
N VAL A 163 -1.17 -3.72 -12.01
CA VAL A 163 -2.28 -3.09 -12.76
C VAL A 163 -2.49 -1.64 -12.29
N HIS A 164 -2.46 -1.39 -10.98
CA HIS A 164 -2.52 -0.04 -10.43
C HIS A 164 -1.35 0.82 -10.92
N ALA A 165 -0.11 0.34 -10.82
CA ALA A 165 1.08 1.07 -11.22
C ALA A 165 1.07 1.43 -12.71
N VAL A 166 0.71 0.49 -13.59
CA VAL A 166 0.59 0.70 -15.04
C VAL A 166 -0.54 1.70 -15.35
N SER A 167 -1.76 1.43 -14.88
CA SER A 167 -2.93 2.27 -15.19
C SER A 167 -2.75 3.70 -14.67
N MET A 168 -2.22 3.88 -13.46
CA MET A 168 -1.91 5.20 -12.91
C MET A 168 -0.81 5.91 -13.69
N THR A 169 0.27 5.21 -14.07
CA THR A 169 1.35 5.82 -14.85
C THR A 169 0.86 6.28 -16.22
N VAL A 170 0.09 5.43 -16.92
CA VAL A 170 -0.51 5.78 -18.23
C VAL A 170 -1.43 6.98 -18.08
N MET A 171 -2.28 6.98 -17.06
CA MET A 171 -3.19 8.09 -16.78
C MET A 171 -2.41 9.39 -16.53
N LEU A 172 -1.42 9.39 -15.65
CA LEU A 172 -0.61 10.58 -15.37
C LEU A 172 0.18 11.06 -16.60
N LEU A 173 0.63 10.16 -17.49
CA LEU A 173 1.21 10.54 -18.78
C LEU A 173 0.21 11.27 -19.68
N GLN A 174 -1.05 10.83 -19.70
CA GLN A 174 -2.13 11.51 -20.46
C GLN A 174 -2.45 12.89 -19.86
N TYR A 175 -2.43 13.04 -18.53
CA TYR A 175 -2.59 14.35 -17.90
C TYR A 175 -1.43 15.28 -18.24
N LYS A 176 -0.19 14.77 -18.20
CA LYS A 176 0.99 15.54 -18.56
C LYS A 176 1.01 15.97 -20.03
N SER A 177 0.59 15.11 -20.96
CA SER A 177 0.51 15.48 -22.38
C SER A 177 -0.51 16.59 -22.65
N ARG A 178 -1.51 16.74 -21.77
CA ARG A 178 -2.48 17.85 -21.75
C ARG A 178 -1.99 19.10 -21.02
N LYS A 179 -0.72 19.13 -20.59
CA LYS A 179 -0.08 20.23 -19.83
C LYS A 179 -0.75 20.51 -18.48
N ASP A 180 -1.35 19.51 -17.85
CA ASP A 180 -1.92 19.66 -16.52
C ASP A 180 -0.81 19.80 -15.46
N PRO A 181 -0.77 20.88 -14.65
CA PRO A 181 0.30 21.15 -13.68
C PRO A 181 0.33 20.19 -12.47
N VAL A 182 -0.63 19.27 -12.36
CA VAL A 182 -0.77 18.30 -11.26
C VAL A 182 0.49 17.42 -11.07
N VAL A 183 1.28 17.18 -12.12
CA VAL A 183 2.22 16.05 -12.16
C VAL A 183 3.68 16.50 -12.24
N SER A 184 4.48 16.17 -11.20
CA SER A 184 5.92 16.42 -11.18
C SER A 184 6.71 15.50 -12.13
N ASP A 185 7.68 16.06 -12.85
CA ASP A 185 8.62 15.31 -13.70
C ASP A 185 9.37 14.23 -12.94
N THR A 186 9.84 14.53 -11.73
CA THR A 186 10.57 13.58 -10.89
C THR A 186 9.66 12.42 -10.48
N SER A 187 8.43 12.71 -10.05
CA SER A 187 7.45 11.68 -9.69
C SER A 187 7.19 10.74 -10.87
N MET A 188 6.98 11.28 -12.07
CA MET A 188 6.74 10.46 -13.26
C MET A 188 7.91 9.57 -13.64
N ARG A 189 9.15 10.08 -13.56
CA ARG A 189 10.35 9.26 -13.83
C ARG A 189 10.45 8.10 -12.85
N VAL A 190 10.22 8.36 -11.56
CA VAL A 190 10.27 7.31 -10.53
C VAL A 190 9.12 6.31 -10.71
N LYS A 191 7.89 6.76 -10.97
CA LYS A 191 6.73 5.88 -11.24
C LYS A 191 6.95 4.99 -12.45
N ALA A 192 7.46 5.54 -13.55
CA ALA A 192 7.79 4.78 -14.76
C ALA A 192 8.87 3.74 -14.50
N LEU A 193 9.98 4.12 -13.86
CA LEU A 193 11.07 3.21 -13.51
C LEU A 193 10.59 2.08 -12.58
N THR A 194 9.89 2.43 -11.50
CA THR A 194 9.39 1.46 -10.52
C THR A 194 8.33 0.54 -11.11
N THR A 195 7.50 1.01 -12.04
CA THR A 195 6.53 0.19 -12.77
C THR A 195 7.25 -0.82 -13.68
N PHE A 196 8.25 -0.36 -14.43
CA PHE A 196 9.07 -1.22 -15.29
C PHE A 196 9.81 -2.30 -14.47
N LEU A 197 10.46 -1.90 -13.38
CA LEU A 197 11.14 -2.84 -12.48
C LEU A 197 10.16 -3.81 -11.80
N SER A 198 8.99 -3.33 -11.38
CA SER A 198 7.94 -4.20 -10.80
C SER A 198 7.47 -5.25 -11.81
N PHE A 199 7.28 -4.86 -13.07
CA PHE A 199 6.96 -5.80 -14.14
C PHE A 199 8.05 -6.87 -14.27
N PHE A 200 9.33 -6.48 -14.29
CA PHE A 200 10.45 -7.43 -14.35
C PHE A 200 10.48 -8.38 -13.14
N PHE A 201 10.33 -7.87 -11.93
CA PHE A 201 10.36 -8.68 -10.71
C PHE A 201 9.15 -9.61 -10.58
N ILE A 202 7.97 -9.21 -11.07
CA ILE A 202 6.76 -10.04 -11.05
C ILE A 202 6.76 -11.07 -12.20
N ALA A 203 7.24 -10.69 -13.39
CA ALA A 203 7.26 -11.56 -14.57
C ALA A 203 8.42 -12.56 -14.55
N SER A 204 9.57 -12.22 -13.96
CA SER A 204 10.74 -13.10 -14.00
C SER A 204 10.56 -14.43 -13.24
N PRO A 205 9.84 -14.54 -12.10
CA PRO A 205 9.44 -15.83 -11.53
C PRO A 205 8.59 -16.67 -12.49
N LEU A 206 7.71 -16.07 -13.28
CA LEU A 206 6.90 -16.81 -14.27
C LEU A 206 7.80 -17.40 -15.36
N LEU A 207 8.77 -16.62 -15.86
CA LEU A 207 9.76 -17.10 -16.82
C LEU A 207 10.63 -18.21 -16.24
N LEU A 208 10.94 -18.15 -14.94
CA LEU A 208 11.69 -19.21 -14.24
C LEU A 208 10.94 -20.53 -14.18
N PHE A 209 9.62 -20.49 -14.01
CA PHE A 209 8.79 -21.70 -14.06
C PHE A 209 8.65 -22.26 -15.47
N MET A 210 8.67 -21.42 -16.50
CA MET A 210 8.61 -21.85 -17.90
C MET A 210 9.94 -22.41 -18.42
N TYR A 211 11.09 -21.89 -17.95
CA TYR A 211 12.42 -22.28 -18.43
C TYR A 211 13.35 -22.75 -17.30
N PRO A 212 13.03 -23.88 -16.65
CA PRO A 212 13.74 -24.37 -15.45
C PRO A 212 15.22 -24.75 -15.67
N ARG A 213 15.65 -24.90 -16.93
CA ARG A 213 17.02 -25.31 -17.30
C ARG A 213 18.02 -24.15 -17.42
N ILE A 214 17.56 -22.90 -17.44
CA ILE A 214 18.41 -21.74 -17.75
C ILE A 214 19.14 -21.21 -16.52
N ILE A 215 18.59 -21.36 -15.31
CA ILE A 215 19.16 -20.77 -14.09
C ILE A 215 19.87 -21.84 -13.27
N LYS A 216 21.21 -21.76 -13.24
CA LYS A 216 22.12 -22.62 -12.44
C LYS A 216 22.20 -22.22 -10.95
N GLY A 217 21.42 -21.24 -10.50
CA GLY A 217 21.35 -20.80 -9.09
C GLY A 217 20.21 -21.45 -8.30
N SER A 218 20.23 -21.27 -6.98
CA SER A 218 19.10 -21.69 -6.13
C SER A 218 17.84 -20.93 -6.56
N ARG A 219 16.89 -21.63 -7.20
CA ARG A 219 15.60 -21.08 -7.65
C ARG A 219 14.89 -20.31 -6.54
N VAL A 220 15.06 -20.80 -5.32
CA VAL A 220 14.52 -20.26 -4.10
C VAL A 220 15.05 -18.85 -3.82
N THR A 221 16.37 -18.63 -3.95
CA THR A 221 17.00 -17.32 -3.76
C THR A 221 16.49 -16.29 -4.79
N VAL A 222 16.35 -16.70 -6.05
CA VAL A 222 15.89 -15.79 -7.11
C VAL A 222 14.43 -15.41 -6.89
N VAL A 223 13.57 -16.36 -6.49
CA VAL A 223 12.17 -16.10 -6.15
C VAL A 223 12.07 -15.13 -4.96
N ALA A 224 12.84 -15.36 -3.90
CA ALA A 224 12.86 -14.47 -2.74
C ALA A 224 13.30 -13.05 -3.13
N LEU A 225 14.43 -12.93 -3.84
CA LEU A 225 14.97 -11.63 -4.26
C LEU A 225 13.99 -10.87 -5.16
N ASN A 226 13.28 -11.57 -6.04
CA ASN A 226 12.23 -10.99 -6.87
C ASN A 226 11.04 -10.47 -6.04
N GLN A 227 10.63 -11.17 -4.98
CA GLN A 227 9.58 -10.69 -4.09
C GLN A 227 10.01 -9.41 -3.35
N TYR A 228 11.21 -9.38 -2.77
CA TYR A 228 11.74 -8.17 -2.12
C TYR A 228 11.87 -7.01 -3.12
N GLY A 229 12.42 -7.27 -4.30
CA GLY A 229 12.56 -6.28 -5.37
C GLY A 229 11.21 -5.70 -5.78
N ALA A 230 10.20 -6.55 -5.99
CA ALA A 230 8.84 -6.13 -6.32
C ALA A 230 8.24 -5.24 -5.22
N ILE A 231 8.33 -5.65 -3.94
CA ILE A 231 7.78 -4.86 -2.84
C ILE A 231 8.48 -3.51 -2.71
N MET A 232 9.81 -3.46 -2.80
CA MET A 232 10.56 -2.20 -2.72
C MET A 232 10.21 -1.26 -3.88
N CYS A 233 10.01 -1.80 -5.09
CA CYS A 233 9.55 -1.02 -6.23
C CYS A 233 8.15 -0.44 -6.00
N LEU A 234 7.22 -1.26 -5.48
CA LEU A 234 5.85 -0.83 -5.18
C LEU A 234 5.80 0.22 -4.07
N LEU A 235 6.52 0.03 -2.96
CA LEU A 235 6.59 1.02 -1.88
C LEU A 235 7.19 2.34 -2.36
N SER A 236 8.24 2.27 -3.21
CA SER A 236 8.81 3.45 -3.85
C SER A 236 7.80 4.13 -4.78
N PHE A 237 7.02 3.35 -5.53
CA PHE A 237 5.92 3.88 -6.35
C PHE A 237 4.89 4.62 -5.49
N TYR A 238 4.45 4.05 -4.37
CA TYR A 238 3.49 4.71 -3.48
C TYR A 238 4.08 5.95 -2.80
N ALA A 239 5.37 5.94 -2.45
CA ALA A 239 6.04 7.10 -1.86
C ALA A 239 6.00 8.32 -2.79
N THR A 240 6.01 8.13 -4.11
CA THR A 240 5.91 9.26 -5.06
C THR A 240 4.60 10.04 -4.95
N TYR A 241 3.52 9.45 -4.42
CA TYR A 241 2.29 10.21 -4.15
C TYR A 241 2.49 11.32 -3.12
N TYR A 242 3.50 11.23 -2.24
CA TYR A 242 3.87 12.36 -1.38
C TYR A 242 4.29 13.57 -2.21
N VAL A 243 5.06 13.37 -3.28
CA VAL A 243 5.52 14.43 -4.17
C VAL A 243 4.35 14.99 -4.97
N ASP A 244 3.48 14.12 -5.49
CA ASP A 244 2.27 14.52 -6.24
C ASP A 244 1.30 15.33 -5.36
N LEU A 245 1.14 14.95 -4.08
CA LEU A 245 0.27 15.64 -3.13
C LEU A 245 0.93 16.88 -2.51
N LYS A 246 2.26 17.07 -2.58
CA LYS A 246 2.95 18.22 -1.99
C LYS A 246 2.51 19.55 -2.61
N GLY A 247 2.03 19.53 -3.86
CA GLY A 247 1.40 20.68 -4.52
C GLY A 247 -0.02 21.01 -4.03
N TYR A 248 -0.63 20.15 -3.22
CA TYR A 248 -2.02 20.28 -2.75
C TYR A 248 -2.07 20.36 -1.21
N GLN A 249 -2.49 21.49 -0.65
CA GLN A 249 -2.75 21.58 0.79
C GLN A 249 -4.00 20.76 1.15
N VAL A 250 -3.85 19.78 2.05
CA VAL A 250 -4.94 18.95 2.57
C VAL A 250 -4.94 19.02 4.09
N CYS A 251 -5.88 19.77 4.65
CA CYS A 251 -6.28 19.65 6.05
C CYS A 251 -7.43 18.65 6.16
N LEU A 252 -7.22 17.57 6.91
CA LEU A 252 -8.31 16.72 7.38
C LEU A 252 -9.09 17.53 8.43
N LYS A 253 -10.17 18.20 8.03
CA LYS A 253 -11.06 18.83 9.00
C LYS A 253 -11.78 17.71 9.76
N PRO A 254 -11.74 17.68 11.11
CA PRO A 254 -12.66 16.83 11.87
C PRO A 254 -14.09 17.23 11.50
N SER A 255 -14.99 16.25 11.33
CA SER A 255 -16.37 16.54 10.96
C SER A 255 -16.98 17.49 11.99
N SER A 256 -17.71 18.50 11.52
CA SER A 256 -18.42 19.45 12.38
C SER A 256 -19.40 18.79 13.34
N SER A 257 -19.79 17.52 13.10
CA SER A 257 -20.57 16.72 14.05
C SER A 257 -19.81 16.38 15.34
N ALA A 258 -18.49 16.18 15.30
CA ALA A 258 -17.67 15.94 16.48
C ALA A 258 -17.45 17.23 17.30
N ALA A 259 -17.32 18.37 16.62
CA ALA A 259 -17.23 19.68 17.29
C ALA A 259 -18.57 20.15 17.88
N ALA A 260 -19.69 19.81 17.23
CA ALA A 260 -21.02 20.07 17.76
C ALA A 260 -21.33 19.21 19.00
N ALA A 261 -20.91 17.94 19.01
CA ALA A 261 -21.05 17.05 20.17
C ALA A 261 -20.24 17.54 21.39
N SER A 262 -19.03 18.07 21.16
CA SER A 262 -18.20 18.69 22.22
C SER A 262 -18.80 19.99 22.76
N LYS A 263 -19.45 20.82 21.93
CA LYS A 263 -20.15 22.03 22.39
C LYS A 263 -21.46 21.70 23.12
N ALA A 264 -22.16 20.64 22.72
CA ALA A 264 -23.39 20.22 23.36
C ALA A 264 -23.17 19.60 24.77
N SER A 265 -22.01 18.98 25.04
CA SER A 265 -21.71 18.44 26.37
C SER A 265 -21.22 19.50 27.37
N GLY A 266 -20.73 20.66 26.90
CA GLY A 266 -20.28 21.76 27.77
C GLY A 266 -21.40 22.69 28.23
N HIS A 267 -22.62 22.56 27.71
CA HIS A 267 -23.73 23.45 28.05
C HIS A 267 -24.75 22.86 29.04
N LYS A 268 -24.47 21.68 29.61
CA LYS A 268 -25.37 20.97 30.52
C LYS A 268 -25.02 21.09 32.01
N GLU A 269 -24.00 21.86 32.39
CA GLU A 269 -23.49 21.92 33.77
C GLU A 269 -23.70 23.27 34.49
N GLN A 270 -24.61 24.13 34.03
CA GLN A 270 -24.84 25.46 34.66
C GLN A 270 -26.30 25.78 35.02
N ASN A 271 -27.17 24.79 35.20
CA ASN A 271 -28.57 25.04 35.57
C ASN A 271 -29.10 24.06 36.63
N GLU A 272 -28.33 23.83 37.69
CA GLU A 272 -28.84 23.31 38.97
C GLU A 272 -28.12 24.09 40.07
N ASP A 273 -28.75 25.17 40.54
CA ASP A 273 -28.63 25.71 41.92
C ASP A 273 -29.18 27.14 41.93
N LYS A 274 -30.50 27.24 41.95
CA LYS A 274 -31.26 28.36 42.53
C LYS A 274 -32.74 27.99 42.57
N GLU A 275 -33.15 27.38 43.67
CA GLU A 275 -34.48 27.56 44.26
C GLU A 275 -34.40 27.14 45.74
N ASP A 276 -34.59 28.16 46.59
CA ASP A 276 -35.06 28.25 47.98
C ASP A 276 -34.78 27.13 49.01
#